data_AF-A0A8J8Q641-F1
#
_entry.id   AF-A0A8J8Q641-F1
#
_cell.length_a   1.000
_cell.length_b   1.000
_cell.length_c   1.000
_cell.angle_alpha   90.00
_cell.angle_beta   90.00
_cell.angle_gamma   90.00
#
_symmetry.space_group_name_H-M   'P 1'
#
loop_
_entity.id
_entity.type
_entity.pdbx_description
1 polymer ?
#
loop_
_entity_poly.entity_id
_entity_poly.type
_entity_poly.pdbx_seq_one_letter_code
_entity_poly.pdbx_strand_id
1 'polypeptide(L)'
;MLRKLLIAFGIFEIAKPQPVIDACERIGLENPEEAELRPWALHGARLEGALFVWLLARRESGSTIASTLLGVVGGVLVVLPQPIIELSQTLVYENVDELELKPWIKPAARLLGVLYLTVVALSVFGDESTDDATSGQN
;
A
#
# COMPACT_ATOMS: atom_id res chain seq x y z
N MET A 1 16.20 10.45 -4.39
CA MET A 1 16.75 9.38 -3.52
C MET A 1 15.66 8.41 -3.07
N LEU A 2 14.55 8.89 -2.52
CA LEU A 2 13.41 8.07 -2.06
C LEU A 2 12.94 7.02 -3.08
N ARG A 3 12.71 7.41 -4.34
CA ARG A 3 12.30 6.45 -5.39
C ARG A 3 13.25 5.27 -5.55
N LYS A 4 14.57 5.50 -5.50
CA LYS A 4 15.57 4.42 -5.61
C LYS A 4 15.50 3.49 -4.41
N LEU A 5 15.28 4.04 -3.21
CA LEU A 5 15.08 3.25 -1.99
C LEU A 5 13.80 2.42 -2.06
N LEU A 6 12.68 2.99 -2.54
CA LEU A 6 11.42 2.27 -2.70
C LEU A 6 11.52 1.16 -3.76
N ILE A 7 12.20 1.42 -4.87
CA ILE A 7 12.47 0.37 -5.88
C ILE A 7 13.35 -0.73 -5.28
N ALA A 8 14.41 -0.38 -4.56
CA ALA A 8 15.27 -1.37 -3.89
C ALA A 8 14.49 -2.20 -2.86
N PHE A 9 13.59 -1.56 -2.10
CA PHE A 9 12.70 -2.22 -1.16
C PHE A 9 11.75 -3.20 -1.88
N GLY A 10 11.09 -2.78 -2.96
CA GLY A 10 10.22 -3.68 -3.73
C GLY A 10 10.99 -4.85 -4.36
N ILE A 11 12.23 -4.64 -4.84
CA ILE A 11 13.08 -5.75 -5.31
C ILE A 11 13.41 -6.73 -4.18
N PHE A 12 13.70 -6.20 -2.98
CA PHE A 12 13.94 -7.02 -1.81
C PHE A 12 12.72 -7.87 -1.44
N GLU A 13 11.53 -7.29 -1.46
CA GLU A 13 10.26 -7.97 -1.21
C GLU A 13 9.98 -9.08 -2.24
N ILE A 14 10.25 -8.84 -3.52
CA ILE A 14 10.16 -9.87 -4.58
C ILE A 14 11.13 -11.03 -4.30
N ALA A 15 12.36 -10.74 -3.89
CA ALA A 15 13.37 -11.76 -3.67
C ALA A 15 13.07 -12.59 -2.40
N LYS A 16 12.73 -11.90 -1.31
CA LYS A 16 12.51 -12.48 0.01
C LYS A 16 11.33 -11.77 0.69
N PRO A 17 10.08 -12.22 0.43
CA PRO A 17 8.91 -11.62 1.05
C PRO A 17 8.75 -12.01 2.53
N GLN A 18 9.28 -13.17 2.95
CA GLN A 18 9.09 -13.68 4.31
C GLN A 18 9.48 -12.68 5.42
N PRO A 19 10.67 -12.05 5.41
CA PRO A 19 11.04 -11.11 6.48
C PRO A 19 10.12 -9.89 6.56
N VAL A 20 9.49 -9.50 5.44
CA VAL A 20 8.52 -8.40 5.40
C VAL A 20 7.21 -8.86 6.03
N ILE A 21 6.74 -10.05 5.66
CA ILE A 21 5.53 -10.67 6.22
C ILE A 21 5.68 -10.87 7.73
N ASP A 22 6.76 -11.50 8.18
CA ASP A 22 7.03 -11.73 9.62
C ASP A 22 7.05 -10.41 10.41
N ALA A 23 7.58 -9.34 9.82
CA ALA A 23 7.57 -8.01 10.43
C ALA A 23 6.15 -7.45 10.51
N CYS A 24 5.37 -7.57 9.42
CA CYS A 24 3.97 -7.15 9.37
C CYS A 24 3.11 -7.93 10.37
N GLU A 25 3.31 -9.24 10.53
CA GLU A 25 2.61 -10.07 11.51
C GLU A 25 2.90 -9.61 12.93
N ARG A 26 4.17 -9.43 13.30
CA ARG A 26 4.57 -8.99 14.65
C ARG A 26 4.05 -7.60 15.01
N ILE A 27 3.89 -6.75 14.00
CA ILE A 27 3.32 -5.42 14.13
C ILE A 27 1.79 -5.53 14.20
N GLY A 28 1.18 -6.34 13.33
CA GLY A 28 -0.25 -6.45 13.07
C GLY A 28 -1.05 -7.25 14.09
N LEU A 29 -0.47 -8.34 14.56
CA LEU A 29 -1.15 -9.39 15.30
C LEU A 29 -0.74 -9.38 16.77
N GLU A 30 -1.69 -9.70 17.64
CA GLU A 30 -1.40 -10.02 19.04
C GLU A 30 -0.74 -11.39 19.17
N ASN A 31 -1.10 -12.34 18.30
CA ASN A 31 -0.61 -13.72 18.23
C ASN A 31 0.09 -14.04 16.88
N PRO A 32 1.21 -13.37 16.53
CA PRO A 32 1.88 -13.56 15.25
C PRO A 32 2.44 -14.99 15.03
N GLU A 33 2.80 -15.69 16.10
CA GLU A 33 3.32 -17.07 16.06
C GLU A 33 2.27 -18.11 15.65
N GLU A 34 0.98 -17.76 15.74
CA GLU A 34 -0.13 -18.61 15.34
C GLU A 34 -0.48 -18.42 13.85
N ALA A 35 0.15 -17.48 13.14
CA ALA A 35 -0.19 -17.18 11.75
C ALA A 35 0.22 -18.30 10.78
N GLU A 36 -0.76 -18.87 10.08
CA GLU A 36 -0.52 -19.88 9.03
C GLU A 36 -0.70 -19.26 7.64
N LEU A 37 0.42 -19.04 6.95
CA LEU A 37 0.41 -18.50 5.59
C LEU A 37 -0.13 -19.51 4.58
N ARG A 38 -1.00 -19.04 3.69
CA ARG A 38 -1.42 -19.81 2.53
C ARG A 38 -0.23 -20.13 1.62
N PRO A 39 -0.22 -21.29 0.93
CA PRO A 39 0.84 -21.65 -0.02
C PRO A 39 1.09 -20.61 -1.12
N TRP A 40 0.04 -19.86 -1.50
CA TRP A 40 0.12 -18.84 -2.53
C TRP A 40 0.47 -17.44 -1.98
N ALA A 41 0.44 -17.22 -0.66
CA ALA A 41 0.69 -15.91 -0.06
C ALA A 41 2.08 -15.36 -0.45
N LEU A 42 3.10 -16.22 -0.44
CA LEU A 42 4.45 -15.84 -0.87
C LEU A 42 4.51 -15.48 -2.36
N HIS A 43 3.74 -16.17 -3.20
CA HIS A 43 3.64 -15.84 -4.62
C HIS A 43 2.87 -14.53 -4.85
N GLY A 44 1.82 -14.29 -4.06
CA GLY A 44 1.06 -13.04 -4.02
C GLY A 44 1.97 -11.86 -3.66
N ALA A 45 2.71 -11.95 -2.56
CA ALA A 45 3.65 -10.92 -2.13
C ALA A 45 4.72 -10.62 -3.18
N ARG A 46 5.21 -11.63 -3.90
CA ARG A 46 6.14 -11.42 -5.03
C ARG A 46 5.50 -10.67 -6.19
N LEU A 47 4.23 -10.97 -6.50
CA LEU A 47 3.49 -10.26 -7.55
C LEU A 47 3.20 -8.81 -7.13
N GLU A 48 2.86 -8.59 -5.86
CA GLU A 48 2.66 -7.24 -5.30
C GLU A 48 3.94 -6.41 -5.39
N GLY A 49 5.07 -6.95 -4.92
CA GLY A 49 6.37 -6.29 -5.04
C GLY A 49 6.76 -6.02 -6.51
N ALA A 50 6.47 -6.95 -7.42
CA ALA A 50 6.73 -6.77 -8.85
C ALA A 50 5.87 -5.66 -9.46
N LEU A 51 4.57 -5.62 -9.12
CA LEU A 51 3.66 -4.56 -9.55
C LEU A 51 4.10 -3.20 -8.98
N PHE A 52 4.50 -3.16 -7.71
CA PHE A 52 4.99 -1.96 -7.04
C PHE A 52 6.26 -1.40 -7.70
N VAL A 53 7.25 -2.26 -7.94
CA VAL A 53 8.48 -1.89 -8.65
C VAL A 53 8.18 -1.44 -10.07
N TRP A 54 7.33 -2.16 -10.79
CA TRP A 54 6.94 -1.81 -12.16
C TRP A 54 6.27 -0.43 -12.24
N LEU A 55 5.36 -0.15 -11.30
CA LEU A 55 4.64 1.12 -11.22
C LEU A 55 5.60 2.27 -10.86
N LEU A 56 6.53 2.05 -9.93
CA LEU A 56 7.59 3.03 -9.61
C LEU A 56 8.59 3.21 -10.75
N ALA A 57 8.88 2.16 -11.52
CA ALA A 57 9.81 2.18 -12.63
C ALA A 57 9.24 2.94 -13.84
N ARG A 58 7.92 2.86 -14.08
CA ARG A 58 7.22 3.64 -15.10
C ARG A 58 7.24 5.13 -14.72
N ARG A 59 8.01 5.88 -15.49
CA ARG A 59 8.29 7.31 -15.32
C ARG A 59 7.14 8.16 -15.86
N GLU A 60 5.96 8.04 -15.29
CA GLU A 60 4.87 9.00 -15.55
C GLU A 60 4.41 9.56 -14.21
N SER A 61 4.89 10.76 -13.89
CA SER A 61 4.62 11.51 -12.66
C SER A 61 3.14 11.93 -12.49
N GLY A 62 2.22 11.36 -13.25
CA GLY A 62 0.81 11.75 -13.30
C GLY A 62 -0.10 10.64 -13.80
N SER A 63 0.25 9.35 -13.59
CA SER A 63 -0.66 8.27 -13.98
C SER A 63 -1.99 8.39 -13.23
N THR A 64 -3.00 8.93 -13.90
CA THR A 64 -4.36 9.13 -13.37
C THR A 64 -4.92 7.84 -12.76
N ILE A 65 -4.52 6.69 -13.30
CA ILE A 65 -4.94 5.38 -12.81
C ILE A 65 -4.36 5.11 -11.42
N ALA A 66 -3.05 5.35 -11.21
CA ALA A 66 -2.42 5.16 -9.91
C ALA A 66 -3.02 6.09 -8.85
N SER A 67 -3.21 7.38 -9.18
CA SER A 67 -3.82 8.36 -8.28
C SER A 67 -5.30 8.03 -7.99
N THR A 68 -6.05 7.58 -8.99
CA THR A 68 -7.45 7.14 -8.82
C THR A 68 -7.53 5.93 -7.91
N LEU A 69 -6.72 4.89 -8.16
CA LEU A 69 -6.69 3.70 -7.32
C LEU A 69 -6.28 4.04 -5.88
N LEU A 70 -5.23 4.87 -5.73
CA LEU A 70 -4.77 5.34 -4.42
C LEU A 70 -5.85 6.12 -3.67
N GLY A 71 -6.59 6.97 -4.38
CA GLY A 71 -7.70 7.74 -3.82
C GLY A 71 -8.87 6.87 -3.39
N VAL A 72 -9.27 5.90 -4.23
CA VAL A 72 -10.33 4.93 -3.90
C VAL A 72 -9.95 4.09 -2.68
N VAL A 73 -8.75 3.49 -2.70
CA VAL A 73 -8.25 2.69 -1.57
C VAL A 73 -8.14 3.54 -0.31
N GLY A 74 -7.61 4.76 -0.42
CA GLY A 74 -7.50 5.70 0.69
C GLY A 74 -8.87 6.04 1.30
N GLY A 75 -9.86 6.34 0.47
CA GLY A 75 -11.23 6.61 0.91
C GLY A 75 -11.86 5.42 1.62
N VAL A 76 -11.73 4.21 1.05
CA VAL A 76 -12.23 2.98 1.69
C VAL A 76 -11.54 2.76 3.04
N LEU A 77 -10.22 2.90 3.13
CA LEU A 77 -9.48 2.73 4.39
C LEU A 77 -9.89 3.73 5.49
N VAL A 78 -10.22 4.97 5.13
CA VAL A 78 -10.69 5.97 6.10
C VAL A 78 -12.07 5.60 6.64
N VAL A 79 -13.02 5.24 5.77
CA VAL A 79 -14.43 5.02 6.15
C VAL A 79 -14.63 3.62 6.73
N LEU A 80 -14.19 2.60 5.99
CA LEU A 80 -14.40 1.19 6.27
C LEU A 80 -13.06 0.43 6.16
N PRO A 81 -12.15 0.57 7.16
CA PRO A 81 -10.90 -0.17 7.15
C PRO A 81 -11.10 -1.69 7.30
N GLN A 82 -12.20 -2.09 7.97
CA GLN A 82 -12.39 -3.47 8.42
C GLN A 82 -12.53 -4.48 7.26
N PRO A 83 -13.35 -4.24 6.22
CA PRO A 83 -13.43 -5.13 5.07
C PRO A 83 -12.10 -5.31 4.34
N ILE A 84 -11.25 -4.27 4.28
CA ILE A 84 -9.93 -4.37 3.64
C ILE A 84 -8.99 -5.24 4.47
N ILE A 85 -9.02 -5.08 5.80
CA ILE A 85 -8.22 -5.90 6.71
C ILE A 85 -8.65 -7.37 6.63
N GLU A 86 -9.95 -7.65 6.72
CA GLU A 86 -10.49 -9.02 6.64
C GLU A 86 -10.19 -9.67 5.29
N LEU A 87 -10.31 -8.92 4.18
CA LEU A 87 -9.94 -9.38 2.86
C LEU A 87 -8.44 -9.71 2.80
N SER A 88 -7.58 -8.83 3.33
CA SER A 88 -6.14 -9.06 3.34
C SER A 88 -5.77 -10.30 4.16
N GLN A 89 -6.41 -10.51 5.32
CA GLN A 89 -6.16 -11.69 6.14
C GLN A 89 -6.64 -12.96 5.43
N THR A 90 -7.82 -12.94 4.80
CA THR A 90 -8.36 -14.08 4.05
C THR A 90 -7.48 -14.48 2.87
N LEU A 91 -6.90 -13.49 2.20
CA LEU A 91 -5.97 -13.71 1.11
C LEU A 91 -4.63 -14.30 1.62
N VAL A 92 -4.12 -13.85 2.76
CA VAL A 92 -2.78 -14.22 3.21
C VAL A 92 -2.78 -15.49 4.07
N TYR A 93 -3.78 -15.67 4.94
CA TYR A 93 -3.76 -16.69 6.00
C TYR A 93 -4.81 -17.77 5.80
N GLU A 94 -4.50 -18.97 6.26
CA GLU A 94 -5.43 -20.10 6.32
C GLU A 94 -6.34 -20.01 7.53
N ASN A 95 -5.80 -19.63 8.70
CA ASN A 95 -6.48 -19.62 9.98
C ASN A 95 -6.94 -18.22 10.42
N VAL A 96 -7.63 -17.50 9.52
CA VAL A 96 -8.07 -16.10 9.76
C VAL A 96 -8.88 -15.92 11.04
N ASP A 97 -9.74 -16.88 11.36
CA ASP A 97 -10.65 -16.81 12.51
C ASP A 97 -9.93 -16.89 13.86
N GLU A 98 -8.67 -17.34 13.86
CA GLU A 98 -7.81 -17.45 15.04
C GLU A 98 -6.91 -16.20 15.22
N LEU A 99 -6.84 -15.32 14.22
CA LEU A 99 -5.94 -14.16 14.24
C LEU A 99 -6.53 -12.97 15.00
N GLU A 100 -5.84 -12.56 16.06
CA GLU A 100 -6.19 -11.38 16.82
C GLU A 100 -5.37 -10.17 16.35
N LEU A 101 -6.06 -9.14 15.88
CA LEU A 101 -5.42 -7.88 15.49
C LEU A 101 -5.13 -7.02 16.71
N LYS A 102 -3.95 -6.38 16.72
CA LYS A 102 -3.68 -5.35 17.72
C LYS A 102 -4.71 -4.22 17.63
N PRO A 103 -5.14 -3.61 18.75
CA PRO A 103 -6.20 -2.60 18.76
C PRO A 103 -5.85 -1.33 17.96
N TRP A 104 -4.57 -1.09 17.73
CA TRP A 104 -4.07 0.07 16.99
C TRP A 104 -4.12 -0.11 15.46
N ILE A 105 -4.37 -1.32 14.95
CA ILE A 105 -4.39 -1.58 13.50
C ILE A 105 -5.52 -0.84 12.81
N LYS A 106 -6.72 -0.84 13.39
CA LYS A 106 -7.86 -0.10 12.83
C LYS A 106 -7.57 1.41 12.70
N PRO A 107 -7.07 2.13 13.74
CA PRO A 107 -6.71 3.53 13.58
C PRO A 107 -5.50 3.75 12.66
N ALA A 108 -4.50 2.86 12.64
CA ALA A 108 -3.38 2.98 11.71
C ALA A 108 -3.81 2.82 10.24
N ALA A 109 -4.71 1.88 9.94
CA ALA A 109 -5.29 1.71 8.60
C ALA A 109 -6.02 2.99 8.15
N ARG A 110 -6.77 3.64 9.04
CA ARG A 110 -7.41 4.94 8.76
C ARG A 110 -6.39 6.04 8.51
N LEU A 111 -5.36 6.14 9.33
CA LEU A 111 -4.28 7.13 9.15
C LEU A 111 -3.55 6.92 7.82
N LEU A 112 -3.34 5.67 7.42
CA LEU A 112 -2.78 5.33 6.11
C LEU A 112 -3.71 5.79 4.98
N GLY A 113 -5.02 5.59 5.13
CA GLY A 113 -6.01 6.10 4.19
C GLY A 113 -5.98 7.64 4.05
N VAL A 114 -5.88 8.37 5.17
CA VAL A 114 -5.70 9.84 5.17
C VAL A 114 -4.42 10.24 4.44
N LEU A 115 -3.33 9.52 4.67
CA LEU A 115 -2.06 9.75 3.99
C LEU A 115 -2.20 9.57 2.48
N TYR A 116 -2.85 8.50 2.03
CA TYR A 116 -3.11 8.25 0.60
C TYR A 116 -3.92 9.37 -0.04
N LEU A 117 -5.01 9.80 0.61
CA LEU A 117 -5.82 10.92 0.14
C LEU A 117 -5.03 12.23 0.10
N THR A 118 -4.15 12.46 1.08
CA THR A 118 -3.27 13.64 1.11
C THR A 118 -2.30 13.64 -0.06
N VAL A 119 -1.69 12.48 -0.36
CA VAL A 119 -0.81 12.33 -1.53
C VAL A 119 -1.58 12.63 -2.82
N VAL A 120 -2.78 12.07 -2.99
CA VAL A 120 -3.62 12.34 -4.16
C VAL A 120 -3.96 13.81 -4.27
N ALA A 121 -4.38 14.46 -3.19
CA ALA A 121 -4.70 15.88 -3.18
C ALA A 121 -3.49 16.73 -3.60
N LEU A 122 -2.30 16.48 -3.01
CA LEU A 122 -1.07 17.20 -3.36
C LEU A 122 -0.64 16.95 -4.81
N SER A 123 -0.85 15.75 -5.33
CA SER A 123 -0.56 15.44 -6.74
C SER A 123 -1.49 16.18 -7.70
N VAL A 124 -2.76 16.38 -7.35
CA VAL A 124 -3.70 17.17 -8.16
C VAL A 124 -3.35 18.65 -8.12
N PHE A 125 -3.13 19.22 -6.92
CA PHE A 125 -2.81 20.65 -6.78
C PHE A 125 -1.43 21.05 -7.33
N GLY A 126 -0.48 20.11 -7.38
CA GLY A 126 0.84 20.35 -7.97
C GLY A 126 0.82 20.53 -9.49
N ASP A 127 -0.18 19.97 -10.18
CA ASP A 127 -0.29 20.03 -11.64
C ASP A 127 -0.84 21.39 -12.12
N GLU A 128 -1.81 21.97 -11.38
CA GLU A 128 -2.39 23.30 -11.68
C GLU A 128 -1.38 24.45 -11.60
N SER A 129 -0.28 24.29 -10.85
CA SER A 129 0.73 25.34 -10.66
C SER A 129 1.61 25.59 -11.90
N THR A 130 1.55 24.72 -12.91
CA THR A 130 2.44 24.77 -14.09
C THR A 130 1.78 25.43 -15.30
N ASP A 131 0.44 25.46 -15.37
CA ASP A 131 -0.28 26.01 -16.53
C ASP A 131 -0.34 27.55 -16.53
N ASP A 132 -0.34 28.21 -15.37
CA ASP A 132 -0.40 29.68 -15.30
C ASP A 132 0.90 30.40 -15.73
N ALA A 133 2.02 29.69 -15.86
CA ALA A 133 3.30 30.29 -16.27
C ALA A 133 3.44 30.49 -17.78
N THR A 134 2.58 29.90 -18.61
CA THR A 134 2.72 29.91 -20.08
C THR A 134 1.76 30.88 -20.78
N SER A 135 0.71 31.36 -20.10
CA SER A 135 -0.29 32.27 -20.71
C SER A 135 0.06 33.77 -20.64
N GLY A 136 1.25 34.13 -20.14
CA GLY A 136 1.70 35.51 -19.95
C GLY A 136 2.57 36.11 -21.07
N GLN A 137 2.71 35.45 -22.22
CA GLN A 137 3.42 35.99 -23.40
C GLN A 137 2.57 35.79 -24.66
N ASN A 138 1.65 36.71 -24.92
CA ASN A 138 1.17 37.02 -26.26
C ASN A 138 0.80 38.50 -26.34
#